data_AF-A0A963QGG8-F1
#
_entry.id   AF-A0A963QGG8-F1
#
_cell.length_a   1.000
_cell.length_b   1.000
_cell.length_c   1.000
_cell.angle_alpha   90.00
_cell.angle_beta   90.00
_cell.angle_gamma   90.00
#
_symmetry.space_group_name_H-M   'P 1'
#
loop_
_entity.id
_entity.type
_entity.pdbx_description
1 polymer ?
#
loop_
_entity_poly.entity_id
_entity_poly.type
_entity_poly.pdbx_seq_one_letter_code
_entity_poly.pdbx_strand_id
1 'polypeptide(L)'
;DLPETLGPIGASGVPLTPLRSLAADPDHIAPGTPVWVECGSQQALFIAQDTGSAIKGPGRIDLFCGSGAAAGRMASGLNAQGTIHVLRPKAAR
;
A
#
# COMPACT_ATOMS: atom_id res chain seq x y z
N ASP A 1 -15.47 5.61 17.28
CA ASP A 1 -15.81 5.61 15.84
C ASP A 1 -14.89 6.54 15.09
N LEU A 2 -14.44 6.15 13.90
CA LEU A 2 -13.58 6.99 13.05
C LEU A 2 -14.45 7.99 12.30
N PRO A 3 -13.96 9.22 12.04
CA PRO A 3 -14.61 10.13 11.11
C PRO A 3 -14.87 9.46 9.76
N GLU A 4 -16.05 9.69 9.16
CA GLU A 4 -16.39 9.21 7.80
C GLU A 4 -15.43 9.71 6.71
N THR A 5 -14.61 10.71 7.03
CA THR A 5 -13.57 11.25 6.17
C THR A 5 -12.30 10.40 6.11
N LEU A 6 -12.14 9.42 7.00
CA LEU A 6 -11.00 8.51 7.03
C LEU A 6 -11.30 7.23 6.26
N GLY A 7 -10.27 6.66 5.62
CA GLY A 7 -10.39 5.36 4.96
C GLY A 7 -10.64 4.21 5.95
N PRO A 8 -10.91 2.99 5.43
CA PRO A 8 -11.12 1.82 6.27
C PRO A 8 -9.89 1.52 7.14
N ILE A 9 -10.08 0.83 8.26
CA ILE A 9 -8.97 0.37 9.09
C ILE A 9 -8.27 -0.79 8.39
N GLY A 10 -6.97 -0.64 8.13
CA GLY A 10 -6.12 -1.72 7.63
C GLY A 10 -5.68 -2.67 8.74
N ALA A 11 -5.03 -3.76 8.34
CA ALA A 11 -4.50 -4.77 9.26
C ALA A 11 -3.54 -4.23 10.34
N SER A 12 -2.91 -3.07 10.11
CA SER A 12 -2.05 -2.41 11.12
C SER A 12 -2.84 -1.62 12.19
N GLY A 13 -4.18 -1.65 12.15
CA GLY A 13 -5.03 -0.94 13.12
C GLY A 13 -5.13 0.57 12.88
N VAL A 14 -4.67 1.06 11.73
CA VAL A 14 -4.70 2.49 11.36
C VAL A 14 -5.53 2.71 10.09
N PRO A 15 -6.15 3.89 9.93
CA PRO A 15 -6.90 4.20 8.71
C PRO A 15 -6.02 4.21 7.46
N LEU A 16 -6.53 3.62 6.38
CA LEU A 16 -5.87 3.66 5.09
C LEU A 16 -6.05 5.03 4.43
N THR A 17 -4.97 5.52 3.85
CA THR A 17 -4.90 6.78 3.12
C THR A 17 -4.83 6.49 1.62
N PRO A 18 -5.79 6.98 0.80
CA PRO A 18 -5.77 6.78 -0.63
C PRO A 18 -4.43 7.20 -1.25
N LEU A 19 -3.87 6.34 -2.11
CA LEU A 19 -2.61 6.55 -2.82
C LEU A 19 -1.38 6.74 -1.93
N ARG A 20 -1.49 6.35 -0.66
CA ARG A 20 -0.41 6.38 0.33
C ARG A 20 -0.33 5.10 1.16
N SER A 21 -1.38 4.31 1.23
CA SER A 21 -1.35 2.98 1.87
C SER A 21 -1.28 1.87 0.83
N LEU A 22 -0.61 0.78 1.17
CA LEU A 22 -0.64 -0.46 0.41
C LEU A 22 -0.82 -1.67 1.32
N ALA A 23 -1.30 -2.76 0.73
CA ALA A 23 -1.25 -4.10 1.31
C ALA A 23 -0.02 -4.85 0.82
N ALA A 24 0.65 -5.57 1.73
CA ALA A 24 1.79 -6.42 1.41
C ALA A 24 1.76 -7.70 2.25
N ASP A 25 2.61 -8.66 1.89
CA ASP A 25 2.85 -9.83 2.71
C ASP A 25 3.77 -9.46 3.91
N PRO A 26 3.30 -9.56 5.16
CA PRO A 26 4.08 -9.18 6.34
C PRO A 26 5.35 -10.01 6.53
N ASP A 27 5.41 -11.22 5.97
CA ASP A 27 6.62 -12.06 6.01
C ASP A 27 7.75 -11.50 5.13
N HIS A 28 7.43 -10.58 4.22
CA HIS A 28 8.38 -9.97 3.28
C HIS A 28 8.54 -8.45 3.46
N ILE A 29 7.46 -7.74 3.78
CA ILE A 29 7.45 -6.29 4.03
C ILE A 29 6.74 -6.05 5.36
N ALA A 30 7.50 -5.67 6.39
CA ALA A 30 6.95 -5.45 7.72
C ALA A 30 5.88 -4.33 7.71
N PRO A 31 4.81 -4.46 8.51
CA PRO A 31 3.84 -3.39 8.69
C PRO A 31 4.51 -2.05 9.09
N GLY A 32 4.01 -0.96 8.53
CA GLY A 32 4.55 0.39 8.69
C GLY A 32 5.76 0.71 7.80
N THR A 33 6.27 -0.23 7.02
CA THR A 33 7.45 0.00 6.18
C THR A 33 7.14 0.98 5.04
N PRO A 34 7.97 2.02 4.83
CA PRO A 34 7.86 2.85 3.64
C PRO A 34 8.37 2.10 2.40
N VAL A 35 7.58 2.14 1.33
CA VAL A 35 7.88 1.47 0.06
C VAL A 35 7.71 2.49 -1.07
N TRP A 36 8.78 2.70 -1.83
CA TRP A 36 8.70 3.46 -3.08
C TRP A 36 8.23 2.53 -4.19
N VAL A 37 7.18 2.92 -4.91
CA VAL A 37 6.53 2.10 -5.95
C VAL A 37 6.56 2.84 -7.26
N GLU A 38 7.01 2.15 -8.30
CA GLU A 38 7.03 2.61 -9.69
C GLU A 38 6.22 1.63 -10.55
N CYS A 39 5.01 2.01 -10.95
CA CYS A 39 4.12 1.19 -11.77
C CYS A 39 3.32 2.08 -12.71
N GLY A 40 3.56 1.95 -14.03
CA GLY A 40 2.97 2.85 -15.02
C GLY A 40 3.31 4.32 -14.74
N SER A 41 2.29 5.16 -14.61
CA SER A 41 2.44 6.58 -14.23
C SER A 41 2.52 6.81 -12.71
N GLN A 42 2.30 5.77 -11.89
CA GLN A 42 2.37 5.88 -10.45
C GLN A 42 3.83 5.74 -10.00
N GLN A 43 4.42 6.85 -9.54
CA GLN A 43 5.74 6.88 -8.92
C GLN A 43 5.62 7.62 -7.59
N ALA A 44 5.51 6.86 -6.51
CA ALA A 44 5.21 7.46 -5.21
C ALA A 44 5.65 6.61 -4.04
N LEU A 45 5.77 7.27 -2.88
CA LEU A 45 5.96 6.63 -1.60
C LEU A 45 4.61 6.18 -1.02
N PHE A 46 4.60 4.96 -0.52
CA PHE A 46 3.50 4.33 0.20
C PHE A 46 3.99 3.78 1.55
N ILE A 47 3.05 3.51 2.44
CA ILE A 47 3.27 2.82 3.71
C ILE A 47 2.52 1.49 3.67
N ALA A 48 3.21 0.40 4.02
CA ALA A 48 2.59 -0.93 4.18
C ALA A 48 1.71 -0.94 5.43
N GLN A 49 0.43 -0.61 5.31
CA GLN A 49 -0.50 -0.49 6.45
C GLN A 49 -1.56 -1.59 6.47
N ASP A 50 -1.63 -2.39 5.42
CA ASP A 50 -2.60 -3.46 5.29
C ASP A 50 -1.97 -4.79 4.86
N THR A 51 -2.78 -5.85 4.91
CA THR A 51 -2.45 -7.17 4.38
C THR A 51 -3.64 -7.72 3.61
N GLY A 52 -3.41 -8.67 2.70
CA GLY A 52 -4.48 -9.34 1.98
C GLY A 52 -4.22 -10.83 1.88
N SER A 53 -5.26 -11.66 2.00
CA SER A 53 -5.13 -13.11 1.83
C SER A 53 -4.56 -13.50 0.46
N ALA A 54 -4.89 -12.72 -0.57
CA ALA A 54 -4.38 -12.87 -1.93
C ALA A 54 -3.02 -12.21 -2.16
N ILE A 55 -2.52 -11.38 -1.24
CA ILE A 55 -1.25 -10.65 -1.38
C ILE A 55 -0.17 -11.43 -0.64
N LYS A 56 0.52 -12.29 -1.39
CA LYS A 56 1.49 -13.27 -0.87
C LYS A 56 2.77 -13.29 -1.67
N GLY A 57 3.87 -13.57 -0.98
CA GLY A 57 5.21 -13.70 -1.54
C GLY A 57 5.92 -12.35 -1.74
N PRO A 58 7.20 -12.40 -2.11
CA PRO A 58 7.99 -11.21 -2.36
C PRO A 58 7.54 -10.52 -3.66
N GLY A 59 7.67 -9.20 -3.73
CA GLY A 59 7.42 -8.45 -4.97
C GLY A 59 5.94 -8.16 -5.27
N ARG A 60 5.00 -8.65 -4.46
CA ARG A 60 3.57 -8.40 -4.64
C ARG A 60 3.03 -7.41 -3.61
N ILE A 61 2.37 -6.37 -4.10
CA ILE A 61 1.69 -5.35 -3.31
C ILE A 61 0.32 -5.06 -3.92
N ASP A 62 -0.58 -4.48 -3.14
CA ASP A 62 -1.86 -3.95 -3.61
C ASP A 62 -2.03 -2.51 -3.15
N LEU A 63 -2.29 -1.59 -4.06
CA LEU A 63 -2.32 -0.16 -3.78
C LEU A 63 -3.73 0.27 -3.38
N PHE A 64 -3.86 0.88 -2.20
CA PHE A 64 -5.15 1.42 -1.78
C PHE A 64 -5.46 2.70 -2.55
N CYS A 65 -6.37 2.63 -3.53
CA CYS A 65 -6.75 3.76 -4.38
C CYS A 65 -7.84 4.66 -3.77
N GLY A 66 -8.37 4.32 -2.59
CA GLY A 66 -9.52 4.96 -1.98
C GLY A 66 -10.83 4.19 -2.20
N SER A 67 -11.96 4.86 -2.03
CA SER A 67 -13.30 4.25 -2.10
C SER A 67 -14.15 4.87 -3.21
N GLY A 68 -15.13 4.12 -3.70
CA GLY A 68 -16.07 4.56 -4.74
C GLY A 68 -15.59 4.32 -6.17
N ALA A 69 -16.42 4.71 -7.13
CA ALA A 69 -16.25 4.33 -8.55
C ALA A 69 -14.96 4.88 -9.18
N ALA A 70 -14.51 6.08 -8.77
CA ALA A 70 -13.28 6.67 -9.28
C ALA A 70 -12.04 5.86 -8.85
N ALA A 71 -11.99 5.44 -7.58
CA ALA A 71 -10.92 4.60 -7.05
C ALA A 71 -10.89 3.24 -7.76
N GLY A 72 -12.06 2.63 -8.01
CA GLY A 72 -12.16 1.36 -8.75
C GLY A 72 -11.61 1.44 -10.18
N ARG A 73 -11.90 2.54 -10.90
CA ARG A 73 -11.34 2.77 -12.24
C ARG A 73 -9.82 2.89 -12.20
N MET A 74 -9.28 3.62 -11.22
CA MET A 74 -7.83 3.74 -11.05
C MET A 74 -7.19 2.39 -10.74
N ALA A 75 -7.74 1.64 -9.79
CA ALA A 75 -7.25 0.33 -9.39
C ALA A 75 -7.18 -0.65 -10.58
N SER A 76 -8.17 -0.62 -11.47
CA SER A 76 -8.19 -1.47 -12.67
C SER A 76 -7.00 -1.24 -13.62
N GLY A 77 -6.44 -0.02 -13.64
CA GLY A 77 -5.27 0.32 -14.45
C GLY A 77 -3.93 -0.05 -13.80
N LEU A 78 -3.92 -0.50 -12.55
CA LEU A 78 -2.72 -0.81 -11.78
C LEU A 78 -2.36 -2.30 -11.77
N ASN A 79 -3.10 -3.14 -12.51
CA ASN A 79 -2.69 -4.52 -12.77
C ASN A 79 -1.56 -4.54 -13.80
N ALA A 80 -0.37 -4.15 -13.35
CA ALA A 80 0.82 -4.05 -14.18
C ALA A 80 2.07 -4.43 -13.39
N GLN A 81 3.13 -4.77 -14.12
CA GLN A 81 4.44 -4.97 -13.53
C GLN A 81 5.05 -3.61 -13.19
N GLY A 82 5.76 -3.56 -12.07
CA GLY A 82 6.42 -2.36 -11.57
C GLY A 82 7.63 -2.70 -10.71
N THR A 83 8.33 -1.67 -10.26
CA THR A 83 9.48 -1.79 -9.37
C THR A 83 9.06 -1.36 -7.96
N ILE A 84 9.46 -2.12 -6.95
CA ILE A 84 9.26 -1.78 -5.55
C ILE A 84 10.62 -1.64 -4.84
N HIS A 85 10.78 -0.55 -4.10
CA HIS A 85 11.95 -0.33 -3.25
C HIS A 85 11.50 -0.23 -1.79
N VAL A 86 11.88 -1.24 -1.01
CA VAL A 86 11.60 -1.30 0.43
C VAL A 86 12.63 -0.44 1.16
N LEU A 87 12.18 0.64 1.79
CA LEU A 87 13.05 1.57 2.49
C LEU A 87 13.25 1.12 3.93
N ARG A 88 14.51 0.93 4.32
CA ARG A 88 14.87 0.58 5.70
C ARG A 88 15.48 1.79 6.39
N PRO A 89 15.13 2.05 7.66
CA PRO A 89 15.81 3.05 8.46
C PRO A 89 17.32 2.77 8.45
N LYS A 90 18.10 3.81 8.22
CA LYS A 90 19.53 3.74 8.52
C LYS A 90 19.66 3.58 10.03
N ALA A 91 20.47 2.63 10.48
CA ALA A 91 20.76 2.48 11.90
C ALA A 91 21.17 3.85 12.48
N ALA A 92 20.60 4.20 13.63
CA ALA A 92 21.00 5.39 14.35
C ALA A 92 22.50 5.26 14.68
N ARG A 93 23.25 6.34 14.45
CA ARG A 93 24.66 6.40 14.84
C ARG A 93 24.80 6.54 16.34
#